data_AF-A0A2M8Q8W5-F1
#
_entry.id   AF-A0A2M8Q8W5-F1
#
_cell.length_a   1.000
_cell.length_b   1.000
_cell.length_c   1.000
_cell.angle_alpha   90.00
_cell.angle_beta   90.00
_cell.angle_gamma   90.00
#
_symmetry.space_group_name_H-M   'P 1'
#
loop_
_entity.id
_entity.type
_entity.pdbx_description
1 polymer ?
#
loop_
_entity_poly.entity_id
_entity_poly.type
_entity_poly.pdbx_seq_one_letter_code
_entity_poly.pdbx_strand_id
1 'polypeptide(L)' 'MRKVAIPQDAKRYRLHNVIERTFYRIKDFRGIAARYDKTARNFLAVVCLVSAITYRA' A
#
# COMPACT_ATOMS: atom_id res chain seq x y z
N MET A 1 3.92 -14.73 21.17
CA MET A 1 5.10 -15.16 20.38
C MET A 1 4.68 -16.30 19.46
N ARG A 2 4.90 -16.20 18.14
CA ARG A 2 4.66 -17.33 17.23
C ARG A 2 5.71 -18.41 17.51
N LYS A 3 5.26 -19.61 17.92
CA LYS A 3 6.11 -20.73 18.36
C LYS A 3 6.64 -21.61 17.20
N VAL A 4 6.19 -21.39 15.97
CA VAL A 4 6.62 -22.15 14.77
C VAL A 4 6.90 -21.17 13.64
N ALA A 5 8.08 -21.27 13.04
CA ALA A 5 8.43 -20.52 11.84
C ALA A 5 7.79 -21.19 10.63
N ILE A 6 6.93 -20.47 9.92
CA ILE A 6 6.36 -20.95 8.65
C ILE A 6 7.45 -20.80 7.58
N PRO A 7 7.81 -21.87 6.84
CA PRO A 7 8.74 -21.75 5.73
C PRO A 7 8.14 -20.81 4.70
N GLN A 8 8.80 -19.67 4.52
CA GLN A 8 8.36 -18.59 3.64
C GLN A 8 9.48 -18.26 2.66
N ASP A 9 9.14 -18.12 1.39
CA ASP A 9 10.07 -17.63 0.38
C ASP A 9 10.49 -16.20 0.73
N ALA A 10 11.71 -16.02 1.22
CA ALA A 10 12.21 -14.71 1.66
C ALA A 10 12.12 -13.64 0.56
N LYS A 11 12.27 -14.04 -0.71
CA LYS A 11 12.12 -13.14 -1.87
C LYS A 11 10.68 -12.67 -2.07
N ARG A 12 9.70 -13.59 -1.97
CA ARG A 12 8.27 -13.25 -2.09
C ARG A 12 7.81 -12.41 -0.89
N TYR A 13 8.27 -12.75 0.30
CA TYR A 13 7.93 -12.01 1.51
C TYR A 13 8.47 -10.58 1.50
N ARG A 14 9.70 -10.37 0.99
CA ARG A 14 10.24 -9.03 0.79
C ARG A 14 9.39 -8.18 -0.15
N LEU A 15 8.95 -8.75 -1.29
CA LEU A 15 8.09 -8.05 -2.24
C LEU A 15 6.74 -7.67 -1.65
N HIS A 16 6.11 -8.57 -0.89
CA HIS A 16 4.87 -8.25 -0.16
C HIS A 16 5.06 -7.11 0.84
N ASN A 17 6.14 -7.10 1.63
CA ASN A 17 6.41 -6.02 2.57
C ASN A 17 6.59 -4.65 1.87
N VAL A 18 7.15 -4.61 0.65
CA VAL A 18 7.22 -3.36 -0.13
C VAL A 18 5.81 -2.87 -0.46
N ILE A 19 4.96 -3.75 -0.97
CA ILE A 19 3.57 -3.44 -1.33
C ILE A 19 2.77 -2.98 -0.09
N GLU A 20 2.87 -3.71 1.02
CA GLU A 20 2.18 -3.36 2.28
C GLU A 20 2.61 -1.99 2.81
N ARG A 21 3.91 -1.66 2.76
CA ARG A 21 4.42 -0.34 3.16
C ARG A 21 3.90 0.77 2.26
N THR A 22 3.80 0.53 0.95
CA THR A 22 3.21 1.50 0.03
C THR A 22 1.74 1.72 0.36
N PHE A 23 0.96 0.67 0.62
CA PHE A 23 -0.45 0.82 1.02
C PHE A 23 -0.63 1.49 2.38
N TYR A 24 0.24 1.22 3.34
CA TYR A 24 0.23 1.89 4.64
C TYR A 24 0.36 3.40 4.46
N ARG A 25 1.35 3.84 3.68
CA ARG A 25 1.57 5.25 3.39
C ARG A 25 0.45 5.88 2.55
N ILE A 26 -0.15 5.15 1.61
CA ILE A 26 -1.34 5.62 0.88
C ILE A 26 -2.49 5.95 1.85
N LYS A 27 -2.64 5.17 2.93
CA LYS A 27 -3.68 5.38 3.95
C LYS A 27 -3.41 6.57 4.87
N ASP A 28 -2.18 7.08 4.95
CA ASP A 28 -1.87 8.30 5.71
C ASP A 28 -2.48 9.55 5.05
N PHE A 29 -2.77 9.50 3.75
CA PHE A 29 -3.44 10.59 3.04
C PHE A 29 -4.93 10.62 3.40
N ARG A 30 -5.30 11.53 4.31
CA ARG A 30 -6.68 11.71 4.81
C ARG A 30 -7.74 11.80 3.71
N GLY A 31 -7.43 12.44 2.57
CA GLY A 31 -8.35 12.53 1.43
C GLY A 31 -8.68 11.18 0.78
N ILE A 32 -7.69 10.29 0.68
CA ILE A 32 -7.86 8.93 0.16
C ILE A 32 -8.55 8.05 1.23
N ALA A 33 -8.11 8.14 2.48
CA ALA A 33 -8.64 7.35 3.58
C ALA A 33 -10.13 7.61 3.85
N ALA A 34 -10.55 8.88 3.78
CA ALA A 34 -11.96 9.27 3.93
C ALA A 34 -12.76 9.19 2.62
N ARG A 35 -12.10 8.88 1.49
CA ARG A 35 -12.72 8.79 0.16
C ARG A 35 -13.54 10.03 -0.19
N TYR A 36 -12.93 11.20 -0.10
CA TYR A 36 -13.61 12.48 -0.40
C TYR A 36 -13.87 12.73 -1.89
N ASP A 37 -13.23 11.97 -2.77
CA ASP A 37 -13.43 12.06 -4.21
C ASP A 37 -14.85 11.68 -4.63
N LYS A 38 -15.59 12.61 -5.23
CA LYS A 38 -16.97 12.39 -5.69
C LYS A 38 -17.09 11.36 -6.82
N THR A 39 -16.02 11.18 -7.62
CA THR A 39 -16.03 10.31 -8.79
C THR A 39 -14.97 9.23 -8.67
N ALA A 40 -15.32 7.99 -9.02
CA ALA A 40 -14.38 6.85 -9.00
C ALA A 40 -13.12 7.10 -9.84
N ARG A 41 -13.25 7.85 -10.94
CA ARG A 41 -12.14 8.19 -11.84
C ARG A 41 -11.11 9.10 -11.15
N ASN A 42 -11.57 10.08 -10.37
CA ASN A 42 -10.68 10.96 -9.61
C ASN A 42 -10.00 10.20 -8.46
N PHE A 43 -10.76 9.38 -7.74
CA PHE A 43 -10.22 8.53 -6.68
C PHE A 43 -9.10 7.62 -7.21
N LEU A 44 -9.32 6.97 -8.35
CA LEU A 44 -8.30 6.10 -8.97
C LEU A 44 -7.07 6.90 -9.40
N ALA A 45 -7.25 8.07 -10.02
CA ALA A 45 -6.15 8.93 -10.43
C ALA A 45 -5.27 9.35 -9.23
N VAL A 46 -5.89 9.76 -8.13
CA VAL A 46 -5.19 10.11 -6.88
C VAL A 46 -4.46 8.91 -6.30
N VAL A 47 -5.10 7.73 -6.23
CA VAL A 47 -4.44 6.51 -5.75
C VAL A 47 -3.24 6.14 -6.62
N CYS A 48 -3.34 6.25 -7.94
CA CYS A 48 -2.25 5.97 -8.86
C CYS A 48 -1.09 6.96 -8.68
N LEU A 49 -1.40 8.25 -8.57
CA LEU A 49 -0.40 9.31 -8.35
C LEU A 49 0.34 9.11 -7.03
N VAL A 50 -0.41 8.89 -5.95
CA VAL A 50 0.16 8.70 -4.61
C VAL A 50 0.95 7.40 -4.55
N SER A 51 0.49 6.34 -5.20
CA SER A 51 1.25 5.09 -5.32
C SER A 51 2.60 5.33 -6.01
N ALA A 52 2.63 6.08 -7.12
CA ALA A 52 3.88 6.39 -7.83
C ALA A 52 4.87 7.22 -6.99
N ILE A 53 4.38 8.18 -6.19
CA ILE A 53 5.22 9.01 -5.31
C ILE A 53 5.74 8.20 -4.10
N THR A 54 4.90 7.31 -3.59
CA THR A 54 5.10 6.62 -2.31
C THR A 54 5.86 5.31 -2.48
N TYR A 55 5.79 4.70 -3.67
CA TYR A 55 6.50 3.50 -4.04
C TYR A 55 8.00 3.75 -3.91
N ARG A 56 8.57 3.20 -2.84
CA ARG A 56 10.00 3.21 -2.59
C ARG A 56 10.52 1.83 -2.97
N ALA A 57 11.31 1.77 -4.05
CA ALA A 57 12.09 0.60 -4.40
C ALA A 57 13.20 0.33 -3.37
#